data_AF-A0A7S2K8M3-F1
#
_entry.id   AF-A0A7S2K8M3-F1
#
_cell.length_a   1.000
_cell.length_b   1.000
_cell.length_c   1.000
_cell.angle_alpha   90.00
_cell.angle_beta   90.00
_cell.angle_gamma   90.00
#
_symmetry.space_group_name_H-M   'P 1'
#
loop_
_entity.id
_entity.type
_entity.pdbx_description
1 polymer ?
#
loop_
_entity_poly.entity_id
_entity_poly.type
_entity_poly.pdbx_seq_one_letter_code
_entity_poly.pdbx_strand_id
1 'polypeptide(L)'
;KHRHRAPARDEVERRWRELSTERRQEVMCFDDAVLVERVKTGLQALWDKHVLMLQMGIRLAGGDEEEDPIAASELLAAFQLTWDIRRSREDPRVICVHPSMKRVVVMKANFLERPDVLEVFRAALPDLLSPGGSPARTPMPRARWKDLFSSEPASVQAMEQQLARLVEQALWAMATDPAFEVPLLGLQDALCGDSVPFESWMVDDVITTGKAEGKKKSKKKRRNTAVPPP
;
A
#
# COMPACT_ATOMS: atom_id res chain seq x y z
N LYS A 1 -11.44 13.91 17.29
CA LYS A 1 -10.43 13.23 16.46
C LYS A 1 -10.95 11.84 16.13
N HIS A 2 -11.58 11.65 14.96
CA HIS A 2 -11.87 10.30 14.49
C HIS A 2 -10.53 9.65 14.11
N ARG A 3 -10.23 8.47 14.68
CA ARG A 3 -9.17 7.62 14.13
C ARG A 3 -9.79 6.94 12.91
N HIS A 4 -9.23 7.17 11.72
CA HIS A 4 -9.59 6.35 10.56
C HIS A 4 -9.17 4.92 10.88
N ARG A 5 -10.15 4.01 10.97
CA ARG A 5 -9.92 2.58 11.10
C ARG A 5 -9.37 2.09 9.75
N ALA A 6 -8.31 1.28 9.77
CA ALA A 6 -7.87 0.62 8.55
C ALA A 6 -9.02 -0.27 8.02
N PRO A 7 -9.28 -0.29 6.70
CA PRO A 7 -10.24 -1.21 6.10
C PRO A 7 -9.85 -2.66 6.38
N ALA A 8 -10.82 -3.57 6.40
CA ALA A 8 -10.55 -4.97 6.65
C ALA A 8 -9.73 -5.58 5.49
N ARG A 9 -8.83 -6.52 5.79
CA ARG A 9 -8.00 -7.20 4.79
C ARG A 9 -8.84 -7.73 3.62
N ASP A 10 -9.92 -8.45 3.93
CA ASP A 10 -10.79 -9.08 2.94
C ASP A 10 -11.49 -8.04 2.04
N GLU A 11 -11.81 -6.85 2.58
CA GLU A 11 -12.37 -5.74 1.81
C GLU A 11 -11.35 -5.17 0.82
N VAL A 12 -10.11 -4.96 1.26
CA VAL A 12 -9.01 -4.48 0.42
C VAL A 12 -8.73 -5.48 -0.71
N GLU A 13 -8.62 -6.77 -0.38
CA GLU A 13 -8.37 -7.85 -1.34
C GLU A 13 -9.54 -8.09 -2.30
N ARG A 14 -10.78 -7.86 -1.85
CA ARG A 14 -11.97 -7.89 -2.72
C ARG A 14 -11.94 -6.72 -3.70
N ARG A 15 -11.87 -5.47 -3.21
CA ARG A 15 -11.82 -4.26 -4.06
C ARG A 15 -10.68 -4.35 -5.09
N TRP A 16 -9.48 -4.76 -4.67
CA TRP A 16 -8.32 -4.94 -5.56
C TRP A 16 -8.58 -5.89 -6.73
N ARG A 17 -9.24 -7.02 -6.48
CA ARG A 17 -9.59 -8.00 -7.52
C ARG A 17 -10.64 -7.46 -8.50
N GLU A 18 -11.58 -6.64 -8.02
CA GLU A 18 -12.62 -6.01 -8.84
C GLU A 18 -12.10 -4.87 -9.73
N LEU A 19 -10.93 -4.29 -9.42
CA LEU A 19 -10.28 -3.27 -10.27
C LEU A 19 -9.73 -3.88 -11.58
N SER A 20 -9.88 -3.15 -12.69
CA SER A 20 -9.19 -3.40 -13.95
C SER A 20 -7.68 -3.12 -13.85
N THR A 21 -6.88 -3.62 -14.80
CA THR A 21 -5.43 -3.42 -14.83
C THR A 21 -5.04 -1.94 -14.81
N GLU A 22 -5.77 -1.09 -15.54
CA GLU A 22 -5.53 0.36 -15.60
C GLU A 22 -5.78 1.01 -14.23
N ARG A 23 -6.87 0.65 -13.55
CA ARG A 23 -7.16 1.16 -12.20
C ARG A 23 -6.17 0.64 -11.17
N ARG A 24 -5.67 -0.60 -11.30
CA ARG A 24 -4.56 -1.13 -10.49
C ARG A 24 -3.28 -0.32 -10.73
N GLN A 25 -2.99 0.06 -11.98
CA GLN A 25 -1.86 0.94 -12.29
C GLN A 25 -2.00 2.34 -11.69
N GLU A 26 -3.19 2.95 -11.76
CA GLU A 26 -3.46 4.25 -11.12
C GLU A 26 -3.24 4.21 -9.60
N VAL A 27 -3.64 3.12 -8.93
CA VAL A 27 -3.40 2.91 -7.50
C VAL A 27 -1.91 2.74 -7.21
N MET A 28 -1.17 2.06 -8.09
CA MET A 28 0.27 1.79 -7.98
C MET A 28 1.13 2.82 -8.75
N CYS A 29 0.63 4.05 -8.89
CA CYS A 29 1.31 5.18 -9.51
C CYS A 29 1.72 6.19 -8.42
N PHE A 30 3.02 6.44 -8.30
CA PHE A 30 3.63 7.20 -7.20
C PHE A 30 4.31 8.47 -7.73
N ASP A 31 3.52 9.53 -7.92
CA ASP A 31 3.96 10.87 -8.35
C ASP A 31 4.33 11.76 -7.13
N ASP A 32 5.37 11.38 -6.39
CA ASP A 32 6.04 12.23 -5.39
C ASP A 32 7.56 12.23 -5.69
N ALA A 33 8.08 13.38 -6.13
CA ALA A 33 9.46 13.52 -6.55
C ALA A 33 10.50 13.22 -5.45
N VAL A 34 10.13 13.37 -4.16
CA VAL A 34 11.02 13.09 -3.02
C VAL A 34 11.02 11.61 -2.68
N LEU A 35 9.85 10.95 -2.74
CA LEU A 35 9.75 9.49 -2.68
C LEU A 35 10.60 8.85 -3.78
N VAL A 36 10.45 9.35 -5.01
CA VAL A 36 11.20 8.94 -6.20
C VAL A 36 12.71 9.04 -6.02
N GLU A 37 13.23 10.20 -5.63
CA GLU A 37 14.68 10.36 -5.45
C GLU A 37 15.21 9.51 -4.28
N ARG A 38 14.41 9.30 -3.23
CA ARG A 38 14.77 8.38 -2.13
C ARG A 38 14.84 6.92 -2.61
N VAL A 39 13.86 6.45 -3.37
CA VAL A 39 13.87 5.11 -3.98
C VAL A 39 15.11 4.92 -4.87
N LYS A 40 15.36 5.89 -5.76
CA LYS A 40 16.54 5.89 -6.65
C LYS A 40 17.86 5.89 -5.87
N THR A 41 17.99 6.73 -4.85
CA THR A 41 19.20 6.84 -4.03
C THR A 41 19.44 5.55 -3.24
N GLY A 42 18.38 4.93 -2.71
CA GLY A 42 18.45 3.62 -2.05
C GLY A 42 18.93 2.51 -2.98
N LEU A 43 18.40 2.43 -4.21
CA LEU A 43 18.86 1.45 -5.21
C LEU A 43 20.33 1.69 -5.60
N GLN A 44 20.73 2.94 -5.82
CA GLN A 44 22.12 3.29 -6.14
C GLN A 44 23.07 2.88 -5.00
N ALA A 45 22.74 3.22 -3.76
CA ALA A 45 23.58 2.89 -2.60
C ALA A 45 23.71 1.38 -2.39
N LEU A 46 22.67 0.58 -2.70
CA LEU A 46 22.75 -0.88 -2.69
C LEU A 46 23.63 -1.42 -3.82
N TRP A 47 23.53 -0.85 -5.01
CA TRP A 47 24.38 -1.20 -6.15
C TRP A 47 25.86 -0.89 -5.87
N ASP A 48 26.17 0.30 -5.35
CA ASP A 48 27.54 0.71 -5.02
C ASP A 48 28.16 -0.19 -3.94
N LYS A 49 27.38 -0.58 -2.93
CA LYS A 49 27.80 -1.58 -1.91
C LYS A 49 28.08 -2.93 -2.54
N HIS A 50 27.23 -3.41 -3.45
CA HIS A 50 27.44 -4.68 -4.16
C HIS A 50 28.71 -4.67 -5.03
N VAL A 51 28.91 -3.60 -5.81
CA VAL A 51 30.13 -3.40 -6.62
C VAL A 51 31.38 -3.35 -5.73
N LEU A 52 31.32 -2.67 -4.57
CA LEU A 52 32.42 -2.63 -3.61
C LEU A 52 32.71 -4.02 -3.00
N MET A 53 31.67 -4.80 -2.66
CA MET A 53 31.83 -6.18 -2.19
C MET A 53 32.54 -7.05 -3.22
N LEU A 54 32.13 -6.99 -4.49
CA LEU A 54 32.78 -7.70 -5.60
C LEU A 54 34.26 -7.29 -5.77
N GLN A 55 34.57 -5.99 -5.67
CA GLN A 55 35.95 -5.49 -5.73
C GLN A 55 36.83 -5.99 -4.56
N MET A 56 36.23 -6.22 -3.39
CA MET A 56 36.91 -6.83 -2.23
C MET A 56 36.97 -8.37 -2.29
N GLY A 57 36.49 -9.00 -3.38
CA GLY A 57 36.39 -10.45 -3.51
C GLY A 57 35.29 -11.10 -2.67
N ILE A 58 34.41 -10.31 -2.05
CA ILE A 58 33.27 -10.81 -1.27
C ILE A 58 32.12 -11.09 -2.22
N ARG A 59 31.89 -12.37 -2.50
CA ARG A 59 30.77 -12.87 -3.28
C ARG A 59 29.61 -13.24 -2.36
N LEU A 60 28.38 -12.91 -2.76
CA LEU A 60 27.18 -13.37 -2.07
C LEU A 60 27.01 -14.87 -2.34
N ALA A 61 26.74 -15.65 -1.29
CA ALA A 61 26.65 -17.10 -1.42
C ALA A 61 25.38 -17.51 -2.18
N GLY A 62 25.55 -18.28 -3.27
CA GLY A 62 24.45 -18.92 -3.99
C GLY A 62 24.09 -18.32 -5.37
N GLY A 63 24.73 -17.24 -5.80
CA GLY A 63 24.62 -16.75 -7.17
C GLY A 63 25.78 -17.22 -8.05
N ASP A 64 25.52 -17.41 -9.35
CA ASP A 64 26.58 -17.45 -10.36
C ASP A 64 27.35 -16.10 -10.38
N GLU A 65 28.59 -16.09 -10.90
CA GLU A 65 29.52 -14.97 -10.71
C GLU A 65 29.06 -13.59 -11.26
N GLU A 66 27.96 -13.56 -12.00
CA GLU A 66 27.45 -12.41 -12.76
C GLU A 66 25.99 -12.02 -12.42
N GLU A 67 25.34 -12.69 -11.45
CA GLU A 67 23.93 -12.41 -11.15
C GLU A 67 23.73 -11.12 -10.31
N ASP A 68 23.15 -10.10 -10.94
CA ASP A 68 22.80 -8.82 -10.30
C ASP A 68 21.66 -9.04 -9.28
N PRO A 69 21.88 -8.83 -7.96
CA PRO A 69 20.88 -9.09 -6.93
C PRO A 69 19.69 -8.12 -6.96
N ILE A 70 19.81 -6.98 -7.66
CA ILE A 70 18.70 -6.06 -7.92
C ILE A 70 17.86 -6.58 -9.10
N ALA A 71 18.48 -7.19 -10.11
CA ALA A 71 17.79 -7.79 -11.25
C ALA A 71 17.11 -9.13 -10.90
N ALA A 72 17.72 -9.92 -10.01
CA ALA A 72 17.15 -11.17 -9.49
C ALA A 72 15.91 -10.95 -8.59
N SER A 73 15.75 -9.75 -8.02
CA SER A 73 14.55 -9.41 -7.25
C SER A 73 13.35 -9.19 -8.17
N GLU A 74 12.44 -10.17 -8.15
CA GLU A 74 11.14 -10.11 -8.82
C GLU A 74 10.34 -8.86 -8.41
N LEU A 75 10.38 -8.48 -7.13
CA LEU A 75 9.66 -7.32 -6.61
C LEU A 75 10.28 -6.01 -7.09
N LEU A 76 11.62 -5.89 -7.18
CA LEU A 76 12.24 -4.71 -7.77
C LEU A 76 11.99 -4.64 -9.28
N ALA A 77 12.04 -5.78 -9.97
CA ALA A 77 11.69 -5.89 -11.39
C ALA A 77 10.21 -5.56 -11.70
N ALA A 78 9.30 -5.64 -10.73
CA ALA A 78 7.89 -5.27 -10.88
C ALA A 78 7.67 -3.75 -11.08
N PHE A 79 8.57 -2.93 -10.54
CA PHE A 79 8.48 -1.47 -10.66
C PHE A 79 9.17 -0.98 -11.94
N GLN A 80 8.55 0.02 -12.56
CA GLN A 80 9.12 0.83 -13.62
C GLN A 80 9.28 2.25 -13.10
N LEU A 81 10.52 2.71 -13.11
CA LEU A 81 10.86 4.11 -12.88
C LEU A 81 10.67 4.82 -14.22
N THR A 82 9.80 5.83 -14.29
CA THR A 82 9.45 6.48 -15.58
C THR A 82 10.53 7.39 -16.14
N TRP A 83 11.58 7.66 -15.35
CA TRP A 83 12.84 8.13 -15.88
C TRP A 83 13.67 6.94 -16.34
N ASP A 84 14.05 6.97 -17.60
CA ASP A 84 14.85 5.92 -18.22
C ASP A 84 16.24 5.88 -17.56
N ILE A 85 16.51 4.86 -16.72
CA ILE A 85 17.81 4.64 -16.10
C ILE A 85 18.76 4.12 -17.17
N ARG A 86 19.30 5.04 -17.96
CA ARG A 86 20.36 4.74 -18.90
C ARG A 86 21.69 4.92 -18.19
N ARG A 87 22.40 3.82 -17.94
CA ARG A 87 23.84 3.85 -17.68
C ARG A 87 24.51 4.56 -18.86
N SER A 88 25.43 5.48 -18.60
CA SER A 88 26.17 6.16 -19.67
C SER A 88 26.93 5.12 -20.49
N ARG A 89 26.97 5.32 -21.81
CA ARG A 89 27.79 4.50 -22.71
C ARG A 89 29.28 4.75 -22.52
N GLU A 90 29.64 5.88 -21.92
CA GLU A 90 31.01 6.32 -21.69
C GLU A 90 31.52 5.87 -20.31
N ASP A 91 30.64 5.87 -19.30
CA ASP A 91 30.92 5.31 -17.97
C ASP A 91 29.69 4.54 -17.44
N PRO A 92 29.75 3.20 -17.38
CA PRO A 92 28.67 2.37 -16.84
C PRO A 92 28.25 2.68 -15.40
N ARG A 93 29.10 3.40 -14.63
CA ARG A 93 28.82 3.84 -13.25
C ARG A 93 27.95 5.09 -13.20
N VAL A 94 27.91 5.88 -14.27
CA VAL A 94 27.12 7.12 -14.34
C VAL A 94 25.71 6.80 -14.82
N ILE A 95 24.70 7.12 -14.01
CA ILE A 95 23.29 7.03 -14.40
C ILE A 95 22.83 8.38 -14.95
N CYS A 96 22.47 8.40 -16.23
CA CYS A 96 21.87 9.56 -16.89
C CYS A 96 20.34 9.58 -16.67
N VAL A 97 19.79 10.77 -16.44
CA VAL A 97 18.33 11.00 -16.28
C VAL A 97 17.90 12.11 -17.22
N HIS A 98 16.90 11.86 -18.07
CA HIS A 98 16.42 12.88 -19.02
C HIS A 98 15.62 13.99 -18.30
N PRO A 99 15.96 15.29 -18.44
CA PRO A 99 15.35 16.36 -17.63
C PRO A 99 13.83 16.53 -17.82
N SER A 100 13.28 16.19 -18.99
CA SER A 100 11.85 16.35 -19.29
C SER A 100 10.96 15.19 -18.85
N MET A 101 11.52 14.09 -18.34
CA MET A 101 10.73 12.94 -17.90
C MET A 101 10.10 13.24 -16.54
N LYS A 102 8.79 12.99 -16.42
CA LYS A 102 8.12 13.02 -15.10
C LYS A 102 8.77 11.98 -14.19
N ARG A 103 8.94 12.36 -12.93
CA ARG A 103 9.55 11.56 -11.88
C ARG A 103 8.46 10.78 -11.16
N VAL A 104 8.11 9.60 -11.68
CA VAL A 104 7.06 8.73 -11.17
C VAL A 104 7.58 7.30 -11.02
N VAL A 105 7.24 6.63 -9.92
CA VAL A 105 7.36 5.16 -9.85
C VAL A 105 6.01 4.58 -10.23
N VAL A 106 5.96 3.64 -11.18
CA VAL A 106 4.73 2.96 -11.60
C VAL A 106 4.96 1.46 -11.60
N MET A 107 3.96 0.66 -11.24
CA MET A 107 4.06 -0.80 -11.35
C MET A 107 3.68 -1.27 -12.76
N LYS A 108 4.44 -2.23 -13.30
CA LYS A 108 4.24 -2.72 -14.68
C LYS A 108 2.90 -3.44 -14.82
N ALA A 109 2.20 -3.22 -15.94
CA ALA A 109 0.86 -3.79 -16.19
C ALA A 109 0.83 -5.32 -16.08
N ASN A 110 1.77 -5.99 -16.76
CA ASN A 110 1.93 -7.45 -16.76
C ASN A 110 2.18 -8.05 -15.36
N PHE A 111 2.74 -7.27 -14.42
CA PHE A 111 2.89 -7.70 -13.04
C PHE A 111 1.58 -7.59 -12.26
N LEU A 112 0.77 -6.56 -12.54
CA LEU A 112 -0.53 -6.31 -11.89
C LEU A 112 -1.67 -7.22 -12.38
N GLU A 113 -1.51 -7.83 -13.55
CA GLU A 113 -2.40 -8.84 -14.12
C GLU A 113 -2.26 -10.21 -13.43
N ARG A 114 -1.17 -10.43 -12.70
CA ARG A 114 -0.88 -11.70 -12.04
C ARG A 114 -1.89 -12.05 -10.95
N PRO A 115 -2.34 -13.32 -10.85
CA PRO A 115 -3.22 -13.77 -9.77
C PRO A 115 -2.51 -13.80 -8.41
N ASP A 116 -1.19 -14.02 -8.40
CA ASP A 116 -0.34 -14.14 -7.21
C ASP A 116 0.33 -12.82 -6.79
N VAL A 117 -0.05 -11.69 -7.40
CA VAL A 117 0.60 -10.37 -7.18
C VAL A 117 0.71 -9.99 -5.69
N LEU A 118 -0.30 -10.34 -4.88
CA LEU A 118 -0.29 -10.07 -3.44
C LEU A 118 0.60 -11.04 -2.65
N GLU A 119 0.84 -12.25 -3.14
CA GLU A 119 1.77 -13.20 -2.51
C GLU A 119 3.23 -12.74 -2.67
N VAL A 120 3.60 -12.14 -3.81
CA VAL A 120 4.94 -11.56 -4.01
C VAL A 120 5.23 -10.47 -2.98
N PHE A 121 4.26 -9.59 -2.70
CA PHE A 121 4.42 -8.60 -1.61
C PHE A 121 4.44 -9.23 -0.21
N ARG A 122 3.73 -10.35 0.01
CA ARG A 122 3.78 -11.10 1.29
C ARG A 122 5.11 -11.82 1.50
N ALA A 123 5.80 -12.25 0.44
CA ALA A 123 7.16 -12.79 0.56
C ALA A 123 8.14 -11.73 1.12
N ALA A 124 8.03 -10.48 0.67
CA ALA A 124 8.80 -9.37 1.21
C ALA A 124 8.29 -8.88 2.59
N LEU A 125 6.98 -8.84 2.80
CA LEU A 125 6.31 -8.32 4.00
C LEU A 125 5.24 -9.31 4.51
N PRO A 126 5.61 -10.33 5.31
CA PRO A 126 4.70 -11.43 5.68
C PRO A 126 3.41 -11.02 6.41
N ASP A 127 3.41 -9.87 7.08
CA ASP A 127 2.25 -9.32 7.78
C ASP A 127 1.48 -8.25 6.97
N LEU A 128 1.67 -8.20 5.63
CA LEU A 128 0.94 -7.32 4.71
C LEU A 128 -0.59 -7.36 4.97
N LEU A 129 -1.21 -6.18 5.13
CA LEU A 129 -2.63 -5.99 5.45
C LEU A 129 -3.10 -6.68 6.75
N SER A 130 -2.21 -7.24 7.57
CA SER A 130 -2.61 -8.01 8.76
C SER A 130 -3.06 -7.08 9.90
N PRO A 131 -4.28 -7.25 10.44
CA PRO A 131 -4.82 -6.34 11.45
C PRO A 131 -4.12 -6.41 12.82
N GLY A 132 -3.25 -7.40 13.03
CA GLY A 132 -2.42 -7.59 14.22
C GLY A 132 -0.91 -7.52 13.95
N GLY A 133 -0.48 -6.99 12.80
CA GLY A 133 0.93 -6.89 12.42
C GLY A 133 1.80 -6.01 13.35
N SER A 134 3.12 -6.16 13.21
CA SER A 134 4.11 -5.48 14.06
C SER A 134 4.11 -3.97 13.85
N PRO A 135 4.35 -3.19 14.92
CA PRO A 135 3.30 -2.54 15.69
C PRO A 135 2.30 -1.76 14.83
N ALA A 136 1.03 -2.20 14.84
CA ALA A 136 -0.17 -1.43 14.47
C ALA A 136 0.04 -0.41 13.34
N ARG A 137 0.48 -0.90 12.17
CA ARG A 137 0.64 -0.07 10.97
C ARG A 137 -0.72 0.58 10.64
N THR A 138 -0.69 1.89 10.38
CA THR A 138 -1.91 2.69 10.12
C THR A 138 -1.85 3.31 8.72
N PRO A 139 -3.00 3.58 8.09
CA PRO A 139 -3.06 4.33 6.85
C PRO A 139 -2.42 5.72 6.99
N MET A 140 -1.46 6.01 6.12
CA MET A 140 -0.71 7.24 6.03
C MET A 140 -1.23 8.08 4.85
N PRO A 141 -1.40 9.41 5.00
CA PRO A 141 -1.70 10.29 3.88
C PRO A 141 -0.63 10.21 2.78
N ARG A 142 -1.03 10.25 1.50
CA ARG A 142 -0.13 10.16 0.33
C ARG A 142 1.08 11.10 0.43
N ALA A 143 0.88 12.34 0.87
CA ALA A 143 1.95 13.33 1.07
C ALA A 143 3.06 12.92 2.07
N ARG A 144 2.85 11.86 2.85
CA ARG A 144 3.80 11.29 3.82
C ARG A 144 4.40 9.94 3.39
N TRP A 145 4.03 9.40 2.23
CA TRP A 145 4.56 8.08 1.79
C TRP A 145 6.08 8.07 1.61
N LYS A 146 6.68 9.21 1.23
CA LYS A 146 8.13 9.43 1.25
C LYS A 146 8.80 9.18 2.59
N ASP A 147 8.08 9.29 3.72
CA ASP A 147 8.62 9.04 5.06
C ASP A 147 9.02 7.56 5.26
N LEU A 148 8.41 6.62 4.50
CA LEU A 148 8.77 5.20 4.51
C LEU A 148 10.21 4.94 4.05
N PHE A 149 10.75 5.85 3.22
CA PHE A 149 12.11 5.84 2.68
C PHE A 149 12.98 6.93 3.32
N SER A 150 12.65 7.35 4.54
CA SER A 150 13.48 8.31 5.31
C SER A 150 14.83 7.72 5.75
N SER A 151 14.87 6.41 5.97
CA SER A 151 16.10 5.64 6.15
C SER A 151 16.54 4.98 4.84
N GLU A 152 17.83 5.07 4.53
CA GLU A 152 18.44 4.32 3.43
C GLU A 152 18.35 2.80 3.68
N PRO A 153 18.02 1.97 2.67
CA PRO A 153 17.99 0.53 2.83
C PRO A 153 19.40 -0.05 3.04
N ALA A 154 19.54 -0.93 4.04
CA ALA A 154 20.78 -1.63 4.34
C ALA A 154 21.02 -2.87 3.44
N SER A 155 19.96 -3.42 2.83
CA SER A 155 19.99 -4.59 1.94
C SER A 155 18.88 -4.53 0.89
N VAL A 156 18.95 -5.39 -0.13
CA VAL A 156 17.86 -5.58 -1.12
C VAL A 156 16.55 -5.93 -0.42
N GLN A 157 16.56 -6.87 0.53
CA GLN A 157 15.38 -7.23 1.33
C GLN A 157 14.80 -6.06 2.14
N ALA A 158 15.63 -5.17 2.66
CA ALA A 158 15.15 -3.96 3.35
C ALA A 158 14.44 -2.99 2.38
N MET A 159 14.93 -2.89 1.15
CA MET A 159 14.32 -2.08 0.09
C MET A 159 12.99 -2.68 -0.39
N GLU A 160 12.95 -3.99 -0.61
CA GLU A 160 11.74 -4.77 -0.88
C GLU A 160 10.67 -4.54 0.19
N GLN A 161 11.04 -4.58 1.48
CA GLN A 161 10.14 -4.28 2.59
C GLN A 161 9.62 -2.83 2.58
N GLN A 162 10.45 -1.85 2.22
CA GLN A 162 10.00 -0.45 2.09
C GLN A 162 8.99 -0.29 0.94
N LEU A 163 9.22 -0.96 -0.19
CA LEU A 163 8.31 -0.97 -1.33
C LEU A 163 7.00 -1.73 -1.04
N ALA A 164 7.06 -2.89 -0.38
CA ALA A 164 5.86 -3.63 0.05
C ALA A 164 5.02 -2.81 1.04
N ARG A 165 5.65 -2.04 1.94
CA ARG A 165 4.95 -1.08 2.82
C ARG A 165 4.31 0.07 2.03
N LEU A 166 4.98 0.59 1.00
CA LEU A 166 4.41 1.62 0.13
C LEU A 166 3.16 1.10 -0.60
N VAL A 167 3.21 -0.14 -1.10
CA VAL A 167 2.08 -0.86 -1.71
C VAL A 167 0.95 -1.09 -0.70
N GLU A 168 1.26 -1.47 0.55
CA GLU A 168 0.27 -1.58 1.64
C GLU A 168 -0.49 -0.26 1.87
N GLN A 169 0.23 0.87 1.87
CA GLN A 169 -0.39 2.20 1.99
C GLN A 169 -1.27 2.55 0.78
N ALA A 170 -0.87 2.18 -0.43
CA ALA A 170 -1.65 2.38 -1.64
C ALA A 170 -2.96 1.56 -1.64
N LEU A 171 -2.88 0.30 -1.23
CA LEU A 171 -4.03 -0.60 -1.06
C LEU A 171 -5.01 -0.08 0.00
N TRP A 172 -4.53 0.42 1.13
CA TRP A 172 -5.39 1.06 2.13
C TRP A 172 -6.01 2.36 1.63
N ALA A 173 -5.26 3.21 0.93
CA ALA A 173 -5.79 4.44 0.36
C ALA A 173 -6.91 4.15 -0.63
N MET A 174 -6.70 3.22 -1.57
CA MET A 174 -7.70 2.72 -2.52
C MET A 174 -8.98 2.25 -1.83
N ALA A 175 -8.86 1.43 -0.79
CA ALA A 175 -10.02 0.89 -0.08
C ALA A 175 -10.77 1.94 0.76
N THR A 176 -10.20 3.12 1.00
CA THR A 176 -10.87 4.25 1.67
C THR A 176 -11.34 5.36 0.74
N ASP A 177 -11.04 5.27 -0.56
CA ASP A 177 -11.32 6.31 -1.55
C ASP A 177 -12.58 5.95 -2.36
N PRO A 178 -13.66 6.76 -2.30
CA PRO A 178 -14.89 6.52 -3.04
C PRO A 178 -14.71 6.44 -4.57
N ALA A 179 -13.62 6.99 -5.13
CA ALA A 179 -13.34 6.87 -6.56
C ALA A 179 -13.06 5.41 -7.00
N PHE A 180 -12.77 4.52 -6.06
CA PHE A 180 -12.56 3.08 -6.28
C PHE A 180 -13.67 2.22 -5.66
N GLU A 181 -14.82 2.81 -5.30
CA GLU A 181 -16.02 2.05 -4.96
C GLU A 181 -16.66 1.48 -6.22
N VAL A 182 -16.53 0.15 -6.39
CA VAL A 182 -17.26 -0.60 -7.40
C VAL A 182 -18.73 -0.65 -6.97
N PRO A 183 -19.68 -0.07 -7.74
CA PRO A 183 -21.08 -0.07 -7.35
C PRO A 183 -21.64 -1.49 -7.31
N LEU A 184 -22.18 -1.91 -6.17
CA LEU A 184 -22.82 -3.23 -5.96
C LEU A 184 -24.21 -3.35 -6.65
N LEU A 185 -24.37 -2.73 -7.82
CA LEU A 185 -25.61 -2.57 -8.59
C LEU A 185 -26.22 -3.86 -9.15
N GLY A 186 -25.67 -5.04 -8.82
CA GLY A 186 -26.16 -6.33 -9.30
C GLY A 186 -26.57 -7.35 -8.22
N LEU A 187 -26.33 -7.05 -6.93
CA LEU A 187 -26.54 -8.03 -5.84
C LEU A 187 -27.57 -7.62 -4.79
N GLN A 188 -27.80 -6.32 -4.57
CA GLN A 188 -28.89 -5.90 -3.67
C GLN A 188 -30.27 -5.93 -4.37
N ASP A 189 -30.37 -5.52 -5.64
CA ASP A 189 -31.63 -5.68 -6.40
C ASP A 189 -32.01 -7.17 -6.60
N ALA A 190 -31.02 -8.06 -6.74
CA ALA A 190 -31.27 -9.51 -6.84
C ALA A 190 -31.65 -10.17 -5.49
N LEU A 191 -31.39 -9.52 -4.35
CA LEU A 191 -31.71 -10.02 -3.01
C LEU A 191 -32.90 -9.29 -2.35
N CYS A 192 -33.30 -8.13 -2.88
CA CYS A 192 -34.57 -7.47 -2.57
C CYS A 192 -35.65 -7.72 -3.65
N GLY A 193 -35.31 -8.43 -4.72
CA GLY A 193 -36.18 -8.78 -5.84
C GLY A 193 -37.23 -9.85 -5.56
N ASP A 194 -37.91 -9.81 -4.40
CA ASP A 194 -39.26 -10.39 -4.26
C ASP A 194 -40.09 -9.76 -3.11
N SER A 195 -39.86 -8.49 -2.78
CA SER A 195 -40.87 -7.73 -2.02
C SER A 195 -41.99 -7.31 -2.97
N VAL A 196 -42.89 -8.25 -3.28
CA VAL A 196 -44.19 -7.96 -3.89
C VAL A 196 -44.81 -6.81 -3.07
N PRO A 197 -45.19 -5.68 -3.69
CA PRO A 197 -45.82 -4.59 -2.95
C PRO A 197 -47.16 -5.11 -2.40
N PHE A 198 -47.22 -5.34 -1.09
CA PHE A 198 -48.45 -5.72 -0.41
C PHE A 198 -49.48 -4.62 -0.65
N GLU A 199 -50.54 -4.95 -1.38
CA GLU A 199 -51.65 -4.06 -1.63
C GLU A 199 -52.32 -3.69 -0.29
N SER A 200 -52.74 -2.44 -0.15
CA SER A 200 -53.12 -1.84 1.14
C SER A 200 -54.37 -2.43 1.81
N TRP A 201 -54.97 -3.46 1.21
CA TRP A 201 -56.09 -4.22 1.77
C TRP A 201 -55.66 -5.47 2.55
N MET A 202 -54.38 -5.89 2.48
CA MET A 202 -53.84 -7.03 3.25
C MET A 202 -53.29 -6.64 4.64
N VAL A 203 -53.43 -5.38 5.05
CA VAL A 203 -53.02 -4.91 6.38
C VAL A 203 -54.23 -4.93 7.31
N ASP A 204 -54.48 -6.08 7.94
CA ASP A 204 -55.43 -6.15 9.06
C ASP A 204 -54.86 -5.37 10.27
N ASP A 205 -55.59 -4.34 10.71
CA ASP A 205 -55.22 -3.46 11.82
C ASP A 205 -55.13 -4.19 13.16
N VAL A 206 -53.93 -4.61 13.57
CA VAL A 206 -53.64 -5.02 14.95
C VAL A 206 -52.74 -4.00 15.64
N ILE A 207 -53.40 -3.01 16.24
CA ILE A 207 -52.82 -2.01 17.13
C ILE A 207 -52.22 -2.68 18.38
N THR A 208 -50.97 -2.41 18.73
CA THR A 208 -50.54 -2.31 20.16
C THR A 208 -49.21 -1.57 20.35
N THR A 209 -49.36 -0.27 20.66
CA THR A 209 -48.58 0.54 21.63
C THR A 209 -47.32 -0.07 22.32
N GLY A 210 -46.18 0.65 22.27
CA GLY A 210 -45.02 0.40 23.16
C GLY A 210 -44.02 1.56 23.23
N LYS A 211 -44.10 2.42 24.27
CA LYS A 211 -43.16 3.53 24.56
C LYS A 211 -42.01 3.11 25.50
N ALA A 212 -40.79 3.60 25.25
CA ALA A 212 -39.77 4.04 26.25
C ALA A 212 -38.49 4.49 25.50
N GLU A 213 -38.19 5.78 25.30
CA GLU A 213 -37.59 6.75 26.25
C GLU A 213 -36.49 6.21 27.20
N GLY A 214 -35.26 6.74 27.08
CA GLY A 214 -34.09 6.29 27.85
C GLY A 214 -32.86 7.21 27.83
N LYS A 215 -32.99 8.52 28.09
CA LYS A 215 -31.84 9.43 28.29
C LYS A 215 -31.14 9.19 29.63
N LYS A 216 -29.79 9.21 29.70
CA LYS A 216 -29.06 9.83 30.83
C LYS A 216 -27.58 10.20 30.52
N LYS A 217 -27.19 11.38 31.03
CA LYS A 217 -25.84 12.00 30.99
C LYS A 217 -24.98 11.53 32.19
N SER A 218 -23.74 12.06 32.29
CA SER A 218 -22.87 12.23 33.49
C SER A 218 -21.63 11.29 33.49
N LYS A 219 -20.41 11.66 33.95
CA LYS A 219 -19.88 12.93 34.49
C LYS A 219 -18.37 13.09 34.22
N LYS A 220 -17.93 14.34 34.12
CA LYS A 220 -16.53 14.82 34.13
C LYS A 220 -15.91 14.69 35.53
N LYS A 221 -14.66 14.22 35.67
CA LYS A 221 -13.77 14.59 36.79
C LYS A 221 -12.30 14.68 36.35
N ARG A 222 -11.64 15.78 36.74
CA ARG A 222 -10.26 16.17 36.40
C ARG A 222 -9.55 16.53 37.71
N ARG A 223 -8.32 16.07 37.92
CA ARG A 223 -7.32 16.54 38.91
C ARG A 223 -6.01 15.76 38.60
N ASN A 224 -4.81 16.33 38.39
CA ASN A 224 -3.98 17.21 39.25
C ASN A 224 -3.90 16.64 40.68
N THR A 225 -2.77 16.50 41.39
CA THR A 225 -1.39 17.04 41.33
C THR A 225 -0.52 16.15 42.27
N ALA A 226 0.82 16.16 42.35
CA ALA A 226 1.89 16.98 41.78
C ALA A 226 3.22 16.16 41.69
N VAL A 227 4.35 16.82 41.40
CA VAL A 227 5.72 16.35 41.67
C VAL A 227 6.32 17.24 42.77
N PRO A 228 7.15 16.68 43.68
CA PRO A 228 8.25 17.41 44.31
C PRO A 228 9.63 16.73 44.08
N PRO A 229 10.74 17.50 44.17
CA PRO A 229 12.13 17.04 43.96
C PRO A 229 12.73 16.56 45.32
N PRO A 230 14.05 16.29 45.52
CA PRO A 230 15.26 16.68 44.77
C PRO A 230 15.56 15.84 43.52
#